data_AF-A0A6P1RPL8-F1
#
_entry.id   AF-A0A6P1RPL8-F1
#
_cell.length_a   1.000
_cell.length_b   1.000
_cell.length_c   1.000
_cell.angle_alpha   90.00
_cell.angle_beta   90.00
_cell.angle_gamma   90.00
#
_symmetry.space_group_name_H-M   'P 1'
#
loop_
_entity.id
_entity.type
_entity.pdbx_description
1 polymer ?
#
loop_
_entity_poly.entity_id
_entity_poly.type
_entity_poly.pdbx_seq_one_letter_code
_entity_poly.pdbx_strand_id
1 'polypeptide(L)' 'MPRAAFTIKEFCEAHRISPAMYFKLRNAGLGPREMRAFRRVTISIEAATDWRRARESVAANVEHAA' A
#
# COMPACT_ATOMS: atom_id res chain seq x y z
N MET A 1 0.21 -14.36 17.55
CA MET A 1 -0.97 -13.71 16.95
C MET A 1 -0.51 -12.88 15.75
N PRO A 2 -1.06 -13.06 14.54
CA PRO A 2 -0.74 -12.21 13.41
C PRO A 2 -1.22 -10.77 13.69
N ARG A 3 -0.48 -9.78 13.20
CA ARG A 3 -0.86 -8.36 13.32
C ARG A 3 -2.13 -8.11 12.51
N ALA A 4 -3.02 -7.21 12.93
CA ALA A 4 -4.21 -6.85 12.15
C ALA A 4 -3.98 -5.67 11.18
N ALA A 5 -2.96 -4.84 11.45
CA ALA A 5 -2.64 -3.67 10.65
C ALA A 5 -1.14 -3.32 10.73
N PHE A 6 -0.69 -2.55 9.75
CA PHE A 6 0.62 -1.95 9.65
C PHE A 6 0.55 -0.46 9.97
N THR A 7 1.58 0.08 10.59
CA THR A 7 1.91 1.51 10.42
C THR A 7 2.42 1.77 9.00
N ILE A 8 2.51 3.03 8.58
CA ILE A 8 3.13 3.38 7.29
C ILE A 8 4.56 2.83 7.19
N LYS A 9 5.34 2.92 8.27
CA LYS A 9 6.72 2.41 8.31
C LYS A 9 6.77 0.90 8.10
N GLU A 10 5.97 0.15 8.83
CA GLU A 10 5.91 -1.32 8.70
C GLU A 10 5.40 -1.75 7.33
N PHE A 11 4.43 -1.03 6.76
CA PHE A 11 3.96 -1.28 5.40
C PHE A 11 5.09 -1.07 4.38
N CYS A 12 5.85 0.02 4.53
CA CYS A 12 7.00 0.32 3.68
C CYS A 12 8.06 -0.78 3.73
N GLU A 13 8.42 -1.23 4.93
CA GLU A 13 9.37 -2.32 5.14
C GLU A 13 8.88 -3.64 4.53
N ALA A 14 7.62 -4.00 4.78
CA ALA A 14 7.03 -5.25 4.30
C ALA A 14 6.92 -5.32 2.76
N HIS A 15 6.76 -4.18 2.08
CA HIS A 15 6.59 -4.12 0.63
C HIS A 15 7.81 -3.55 -0.11
N ARG A 16 8.95 -3.41 0.58
CA ARG A 16 10.21 -2.92 0.01
C ARG A 16 10.08 -1.57 -0.71
N ILE A 17 9.21 -0.69 -0.21
CA ILE A 17 9.04 0.67 -0.71
C ILE A 17 9.62 1.68 0.27
N SER A 18 10.23 2.75 -0.24
CA SER A 18 10.69 3.85 0.62
C SER A 18 9.51 4.67 1.13
N PRO A 19 9.60 5.31 2.31
CA PRO A 19 8.56 6.22 2.79
C PRO A 19 8.25 7.36 1.81
N ALA A 20 9.29 7.87 1.11
CA ALA A 20 9.11 8.87 0.07
C ALA A 20 8.24 8.36 -1.09
N MET A 21 8.47 7.11 -1.53
CA MET A 21 7.64 6.47 -2.56
C MET A 21 6.21 6.25 -2.08
N TYR A 22 6.02 5.84 -0.83
CA TYR A 22 4.69 5.71 -0.23
C TYR A 22 3.90 7.02 -0.33
N PHE A 23 4.48 8.15 0.07
CA PHE A 23 3.78 9.44 0.00
C PHE A 23 3.51 9.89 -1.44
N LYS A 24 4.42 9.60 -2.39
CA LYS A 24 4.16 9.83 -3.83
C LYS A 24 2.95 9.03 -4.31
N LEU A 25 2.90 7.73 -4.01
CA LEU A 25 1.78 6.86 -4.37
C LEU A 25 0.48 7.34 -3.73
N ARG A 26 0.51 7.65 -2.44
CA ARG A 26 -0.65 8.18 -1.70
C ARG A 26 -1.20 9.45 -2.34
N ASN A 27 -0.33 10.42 -2.64
CA ASN A 27 -0.72 11.68 -3.26
C ASN A 27 -1.27 11.49 -4.69
N ALA A 28 -0.80 10.46 -5.40
CA ALA A 28 -1.32 10.06 -6.70
C ALA A 28 -2.63 9.23 -6.63
N GLY A 29 -3.18 8.98 -5.44
CA GLY A 29 -4.34 8.09 -5.26
C GLY A 29 -4.04 6.60 -5.48
N LEU A 30 -2.75 6.24 -5.55
CA LEU A 30 -2.24 4.90 -5.81
C LEU A 30 -1.72 4.21 -4.53
N GLY A 31 -1.91 4.81 -3.37
CA GLY A 31 -1.59 4.20 -2.07
C GLY A 31 -2.61 3.15 -1.63
N PRO A 32 -2.30 2.34 -0.61
CA PRO A 32 -3.29 1.48 0.03
C PRO A 32 -4.36 2.33 0.74
N ARG A 33 -5.50 1.72 1.05
CA ARG A 33 -6.51 2.37 1.90
C ARG A 33 -5.95 2.57 3.31
N GLU A 34 -6.04 3.80 3.80
CA GLU A 34 -5.57 4.19 5.13
C GLU A 34 -6.74 4.23 6.13
N MET A 35 -6.55 3.62 7.29
CA MET A 35 -7.39 3.82 8.47
C MET A 35 -6.80 4.93 9.35
N ARG A 36 -7.58 6.00 9.55
CA ARG A 36 -7.19 7.19 10.33
C ARG A 36 -7.90 7.18 11.67
N ALA A 37 -7.18 6.85 12.73
CA ALA A 37 -7.66 6.90 14.11
C ALA A 37 -6.96 8.03 14.86
N PHE A 38 -7.57 9.22 14.82
CA PHE A 38 -7.02 10.45 15.39
C PHE A 38 -5.62 10.77 14.83
N ARG A 39 -4.56 10.69 15.66
CA ARG A 39 -3.16 10.96 15.28
C ARG A 39 -2.48 9.78 14.60
N ARG A 40 -3.12 8.60 14.54
CA ARG A 40 -2.52 7.38 13.99
C ARG A 40 -3.10 7.07 12.61
N VAL A 41 -2.19 6.76 11.70
CA VAL A 41 -2.52 6.21 10.38
C VAL A 41 -2.02 4.77 10.35
N THR A 42 -2.93 3.86 10.02
CA THR A 42 -2.64 2.43 9.89
C THR A 42 -3.24 1.88 8.62
N ILE A 43 -2.72 0.76 8.15
CA ILE A 43 -3.13 0.08 6.92
C ILE A 43 -3.49 -1.34 7.33
N SER A 44 -4.75 -1.73 7.19
CA SER A 44 -5.16 -3.10 7.53
C SER A 44 -4.50 -4.11 6.59
N ILE A 45 -4.41 -5.37 6.99
CA ILE A 45 -3.87 -6.43 6.12
C ILE A 45 -4.70 -6.57 4.84
N GLU A 46 -6.01 -6.40 4.93
CA GLU A 46 -6.93 -6.45 3.80
C GLU A 46 -6.64 -5.30 2.84
N ALA A 47 -6.48 -4.07 3.34
CA ALA A 47 -6.12 -2.92 2.52
C ALA A 47 -4.75 -3.08 1.83
N ALA A 48 -3.77 -3.69 2.51
CA ALA A 48 -2.48 -4.02 1.90
C ALA A 48 -2.62 -5.10 0.80
N THR A 49 -3.50 -6.08 1.01
CA THR A 49 -3.77 -7.15 0.04
C THR A 49 -4.48 -6.61 -1.20
N ASP A 50 -5.50 -5.78 -1.03
CA ASP A 50 -6.20 -5.10 -2.11
C ASP A 50 -5.23 -4.26 -2.95
N TRP A 51 -4.32 -3.54 -2.28
CA TRP A 51 -3.31 -2.72 -2.94
C TRP A 51 -2.35 -3.55 -3.79
N ARG A 52 -1.83 -4.68 -3.27
CA ARG A 52 -0.95 -5.57 -4.06
C ARG A 52 -1.64 -6.06 -5.32
N ARG A 53 -2.87 -6.55 -5.20
CA ARG A 53 -3.68 -7.00 -6.35
C ARG A 53 -3.88 -5.89 -7.38
N ALA A 54 -4.16 -4.66 -6.93
CA ALA A 54 -4.33 -3.51 -7.80
C ALA A 54 -3.02 -3.04 -8.46
N ARG A 55 -1.84 -3.40 -7.95
CA ARG A 55 -0.53 -3.12 -8.59
C ARG A 55 -0.11 -4.22 -9.54
N GLU A 56 -0.38 -5.48 -9.20
CA GLU A 56 -0.18 -6.62 -10.09
C GLU A 56 -1.06 -6.52 -11.35
N SER A 57 -2.33 -6.09 -11.21
CA SER A 57 -3.25 -5.93 -12.35
C SER A 57 -2.83 -4.82 -13.31
N VAL A 58 -2.17 -3.76 -12.80
CA VAL A 58 -1.63 -2.69 -13.66
C VAL A 58 -0.38 -3.19 -14.39
N ALA A 59 0.49 -3.95 -13.73
CA ALA A 59 1.68 -4.54 -14.38
C ALA A 59 1.27 -5.47 -15.54
N ALA A 60 0.25 -6.32 -15.35
CA ALA A 60 -0.25 -7.22 -16.39
C ALA A 60 -0.79 -6.49 -17.64
N ASN A 61 -1.29 -5.26 -17.46
CA ASN A 61 -1.81 -4.44 -18.55
C ASN A 61 -0.70 -3.67 -19.29
N VAL A 62 0.48 -3.51 -18.68
CA VAL A 62 1.66 -2.93 -19.34
C VAL A 62 2.36 -3.99 -20.20
N GLU A 63 2.32 -5.26 -19.83
CA GLU A 63 2.96 -6.36 -20.58
C GLU A 63 2.21 -6.76 -21.87
N HIS A 64 0.89 -6.59 -21.94
CA HIS A 64 0.11 -6.89 -23.16
C HIS A 64 0.03 -5.73 -24.17
N ALA A 65 0.63 -4.58 -23.84
CA ALA A 65 0.67 -3.40 -24.71
C ALA A 65 2.07 -3.15 -25.31
N ALA A 66 3.00 -4.12 -25.17
CA ALA A 66 4.36 -4.06 -25.70
C ALA A 66 4.54 -4.97 -26.91
#